data_AF-A0A9P5VFV0-F1
#
_entry.id   AF-A0A9P5VFV0-F1
#
_cell.length_a   1.000
_cell.length_b   1.000
_cell.length_c   1.000
_cell.angle_alpha   90.00
_cell.angle_beta   90.00
_cell.angle_gamma   90.00
#
_symmetry.space_group_name_H-M   'P 1'
#
loop_
_entity.id
_entity.type
_entity.pdbx_description
1 polymer ?
#
loop_
_entity_poly.entity_id
_entity_poly.type
_entity_poly.pdbx_seq_one_letter_code
_entity_poly.pdbx_strand_id
1 'polypeptide(L)'
;MKQRSRVAIGVETAEAREVHHICVLLGYGADMICPYLAQEAILKLHRENAIRSDSGPDKLIKNYIKATSNGILKVMSKMGISTLQSYKGAQIFEALGLDESVIARSFAGTASRIKGVGFEMLALDALALH
;
A
#
# COMPACT_ATOMS: atom_id res chain seq x y z
N MET A 1 -22.14 -3.03 -6.93
CA MET A 1 -21.47 -4.29 -6.53
C MET A 1 -21.22 -5.29 -7.68
N LYS A 2 -22.13 -5.48 -8.66
CA LYS A 2 -21.98 -6.49 -9.75
C LYS A 2 -20.74 -6.37 -10.65
N GLN A 3 -20.11 -5.20 -10.74
CA GLN A 3 -18.93 -5.00 -11.59
C GLN A 3 -17.62 -5.41 -10.88
N ARG A 4 -17.52 -5.26 -9.55
CA ARG A 4 -16.29 -5.54 -8.79
C ARG A 4 -15.87 -7.02 -8.87
N SER A 5 -16.81 -7.95 -8.94
CA SER A 5 -16.55 -9.39 -9.08
C SER A 5 -16.10 -9.80 -10.48
N ARG A 6 -16.18 -8.90 -11.47
CA ARG A 6 -15.85 -9.19 -12.89
C ARG A 6 -14.50 -8.63 -13.34
N VAL A 7 -13.82 -7.86 -12.48
CA VAL A 7 -12.58 -7.17 -12.81
C VAL A 7 -11.56 -7.31 -11.68
N ALA A 8 -10.28 -7.29 -12.06
CA ALA A 8 -9.18 -7.11 -11.13
C ALA A 8 -8.67 -5.66 -11.19
N ILE A 9 -8.23 -5.12 -10.06
CA ILE A 9 -7.68 -3.78 -9.95
C ILE A 9 -6.16 -3.89 -9.72
N GLY A 10 -5.38 -3.51 -10.73
CA GLY A 10 -3.94 -3.33 -10.61
C GLY A 10 -3.61 -1.88 -10.25
N VAL A 11 -2.69 -1.69 -9.30
CA VAL A 11 -2.20 -0.37 -8.89
C VAL A 11 -0.73 -0.25 -9.21
N GLU A 12 -0.37 0.65 -10.12
CA GLU A 12 1.02 1.07 -10.33
C GLU A 12 1.23 2.39 -9.58
N THR A 13 2.29 2.47 -8.75
CA THR A 13 2.48 3.62 -7.88
C THR A 13 3.95 3.92 -7.60
N ALA A 14 4.27 5.22 -7.51
CA ALA A 14 5.56 5.72 -7.06
C ALA A 14 5.67 5.86 -5.52
N GLU A 15 4.55 5.85 -4.79
CA GLU A 15 4.52 6.19 -3.37
C GLU A 15 4.62 4.97 -2.44
N ALA A 16 4.12 3.82 -2.89
CA ALA A 16 4.18 2.61 -2.10
C ALA A 16 5.62 2.08 -2.00
N ARG A 17 6.18 2.11 -0.78
CA ARG A 17 7.55 1.65 -0.50
C ARG A 17 7.65 0.79 0.76
N GLU A 18 6.74 1.02 1.71
CA GLU A 18 6.68 0.30 2.98
C GLU A 18 5.61 -0.80 2.96
N VAL A 19 5.80 -1.80 3.81
CA VAL A 19 4.83 -2.91 4.01
C VAL A 19 3.43 -2.38 4.29
N HIS A 20 3.31 -1.32 5.10
CA HIS A 20 2.02 -0.75 5.46
C HIS A 20 1.28 -0.18 4.24
N HIS A 21 1.97 0.51 3.32
CA HIS A 21 1.35 1.04 2.10
C HIS A 21 0.72 -0.10 1.27
N ILE A 22 1.44 -1.22 1.14
CA ILE A 22 0.95 -2.39 0.40
C ILE A 22 -0.24 -3.03 1.12
N CYS A 23 -0.19 -3.16 2.45
CA CYS A 23 -1.30 -3.68 3.25
C CYS A 23 -2.57 -2.82 3.11
N VAL A 24 -2.44 -1.49 3.12
CA VAL A 24 -3.57 -0.56 2.92
C VAL A 24 -4.19 -0.75 1.54
N LEU A 25 -3.37 -0.75 0.47
CA LEU A 25 -3.85 -0.97 -0.90
C LEU A 25 -4.59 -2.30 -1.05
N LEU A 26 -4.05 -3.40 -0.49
CA LEU A 26 -4.71 -4.71 -0.46
C LEU A 26 -6.02 -4.66 0.34
N GLY A 27 -5.99 -4.09 1.54
CA GLY A 27 -7.14 -4.02 2.43
C GLY A 27 -8.31 -3.19 1.89
N TYR A 28 -8.03 -2.25 0.98
CA TYR A 28 -9.05 -1.47 0.27
C TYR A 28 -9.36 -1.98 -1.15
N GLY A 29 -8.76 -3.12 -1.54
CA GLY A 29 -9.26 -3.92 -2.65
C GLY A 29 -8.41 -3.93 -3.91
N ALA A 30 -7.12 -3.54 -3.85
CA ALA A 30 -6.18 -3.82 -4.93
C ALA A 30 -5.96 -5.34 -5.07
N ASP A 31 -5.89 -5.83 -6.31
CA ASP A 31 -5.59 -7.22 -6.65
C ASP A 31 -4.10 -7.42 -6.98
N MET A 32 -3.45 -6.39 -7.51
CA MET A 32 -2.02 -6.37 -7.83
C MET A 32 -1.45 -4.99 -7.54
N ILE A 33 -0.21 -4.93 -7.07
CA ILE A 33 0.48 -3.67 -6.75
C ILE A 33 1.88 -3.70 -7.37
N CYS A 34 2.19 -2.71 -8.21
CA CYS A 34 3.50 -2.48 -8.80
C CYS A 34 4.10 -1.18 -8.22
N PRO A 35 4.93 -1.28 -7.17
CA PRO A 35 5.63 -0.14 -6.59
C PRO A 35 6.87 0.22 -7.43
N TYR A 36 6.67 0.72 -8.64
CA TYR A 36 7.74 0.86 -9.63
C TYR A 36 8.89 1.74 -9.15
N LEU A 37 8.59 2.86 -8.49
CA LEU A 37 9.63 3.80 -8.05
C LEU A 37 10.46 3.23 -6.89
N ALA A 38 9.86 2.42 -6.01
CA ALA A 38 10.61 1.74 -4.95
C ALA A 38 11.61 0.74 -5.54
N GLN A 39 11.22 0.01 -6.59
CA GLN A 39 12.12 -0.90 -7.30
C GLN A 39 13.24 -0.13 -8.01
N GLU A 40 12.91 0.94 -8.72
CA GLU A 40 13.91 1.80 -9.37
C GLU A 40 14.86 2.47 -8.39
N ALA A 41 14.37 2.88 -7.21
CA ALA A 41 15.22 3.42 -6.15
C ALA A 41 16.23 2.38 -5.66
N ILE A 42 15.83 1.12 -5.48
CA ILE A 42 16.74 0.02 -5.11
C ILE A 42 17.81 -0.18 -6.19
N LEU A 43 17.40 -0.22 -7.47
CA LEU A 43 18.34 -0.39 -8.59
C LEU A 43 19.29 0.80 -8.72
N LYS A 44 18.81 2.02 -8.48
CA LYS A 44 19.64 3.23 -8.44
C LYS A 44 20.69 3.13 -7.34
N LEU A 45 20.28 2.81 -6.11
CA LEU A 45 21.21 2.65 -4.98
C LEU A 45 22.25 1.55 -5.24
N HIS A 46 21.88 0.50 -5.96
CA HIS A 46 22.83 -0.52 -6.40
C HIS A 46 23.85 0.05 -7.40
N ARG A 47 23.40 0.77 -8.44
CA ARG A 47 24.29 1.42 -9.42
C ARG A 47 25.26 2.43 -8.78
N GLU A 48 24.82 3.10 -7.73
CA GLU A 48 25.61 4.07 -6.97
C GLU A 48 26.52 3.41 -5.91
N ASN A 49 26.57 2.08 -5.84
CA ASN A 49 27.33 1.32 -4.84
C ASN A 49 26.96 1.67 -3.38
N ALA A 50 25.74 2.16 -3.14
CA ALA A 50 25.24 2.53 -1.82
C ALA A 50 24.73 1.31 -1.02
N ILE A 51 24.51 0.17 -1.67
CA ILE A 51 24.07 -1.08 -1.04
C ILE A 51 25.30 -1.94 -0.75
N ARG A 52 25.52 -2.25 0.53
CA ARG A 52 26.57 -3.19 0.98
C ARG A 52 26.15 -4.64 0.72
N SER A 53 26.07 -5.04 -0.54
CA SER A 53 25.78 -6.42 -0.94
C SER A 53 26.36 -6.73 -2.31
N ASP A 54 27.02 -7.87 -2.45
CA ASP A 54 27.49 -8.40 -3.75
C ASP A 54 26.35 -9.03 -4.57
N SER A 55 25.10 -8.82 -4.16
CA SER A 55 23.92 -9.33 -4.86
C SER A 55 23.68 -8.54 -6.14
N GLY A 56 23.49 -9.25 -7.26
CA GLY A 56 23.05 -8.61 -8.51
C GLY A 56 21.65 -8.00 -8.42
N PRO A 57 21.27 -7.14 -9.38
CA PRO A 57 20.03 -6.35 -9.36
C PRO A 57 18.77 -7.21 -9.19
N ASP A 58 18.67 -8.32 -9.92
CA ASP A 58 17.52 -9.24 -9.83
C ASP A 58 17.35 -9.83 -8.42
N LYS A 59 18.46 -10.13 -7.75
CA LYS A 59 18.44 -10.68 -6.39
C LYS A 59 18.01 -9.61 -5.39
N LEU A 60 18.39 -8.35 -5.58
CA LEU A 60 17.93 -7.24 -4.74
C LEU A 60 16.41 -7.05 -4.85
N ILE A 61 15.86 -7.06 -6.06
CA ILE A 61 14.41 -6.98 -6.28
C ILE A 61 13.69 -8.19 -5.66
N LYS A 62 14.20 -9.41 -5.86
CA LYS A 62 13.65 -10.62 -5.22
C LYS A 62 13.68 -10.53 -3.69
N ASN A 63 14.75 -9.99 -3.11
CA ASN A 63 14.86 -9.79 -1.66
C ASN A 63 13.83 -8.77 -1.16
N TYR A 64 13.64 -7.66 -1.89
CA TYR A 64 12.63 -6.66 -1.58
C TYR A 64 11.21 -7.26 -1.61
N ILE A 65 10.88 -8.02 -2.66
CA ILE A 65 9.59 -8.71 -2.78
C ILE A 65 9.40 -9.68 -1.61
N LYS A 66 10.40 -10.53 -1.32
CA LYS A 66 10.34 -11.49 -0.22
C LYS A 66 10.15 -10.81 1.14
N ALA A 67 10.90 -9.75 1.42
CA ALA A 67 10.80 -8.99 2.66
C ALA A 67 9.41 -8.36 2.81
N THR A 68 8.90 -7.76 1.73
CA THR A 68 7.56 -7.16 1.69
C THR A 68 6.48 -8.22 1.90
N SER A 69 6.54 -9.36 1.21
CA SER A 69 5.60 -10.48 1.40
C SER A 69 5.60 -11.00 2.83
N ASN A 70 6.77 -11.19 3.44
CA ASN A 70 6.87 -11.62 4.84
C ASN A 70 6.28 -10.56 5.80
N GLY A 71 6.48 -9.28 5.51
CA GLY A 71 5.88 -8.18 6.25
C GLY A 71 4.34 -8.22 6.18
N ILE A 72 3.78 -8.44 5.00
CA ILE A 72 2.34 -8.57 4.79
C ILE A 72 1.79 -9.74 5.61
N LEU A 73 2.42 -10.92 5.52
CA LEU A 73 2.03 -12.09 6.31
C LEU A 73 2.06 -11.80 7.82
N LYS A 74 3.06 -11.06 8.30
CA LYS A 74 3.16 -10.65 9.71
C LYS A 74 2.06 -9.67 10.12
N VAL A 75 1.61 -8.79 9.22
CA VAL A 75 0.47 -7.90 9.50
C VAL A 75 -0.83 -8.70 9.56
N MET A 76 -1.05 -9.58 8.58
CA MET A 76 -2.24 -10.44 8.53
C MET A 76 -2.35 -11.35 9.76
N SER A 77 -1.22 -11.91 10.22
CA SER A 77 -1.21 -12.82 11.38
C SER A 77 -1.60 -12.12 12.69
N LYS A 78 -1.37 -10.81 12.83
CA LYS A 78 -1.81 -10.03 14.01
C LYS A 78 -3.33 -9.99 14.14
N MET A 79 -4.04 -10.07 13.02
CA MET A 79 -5.51 -10.06 12.95
C MET A 79 -6.10 -11.47 12.85
N GLY A 80 -5.27 -12.52 12.96
CA GLY A 80 -5.71 -13.91 12.83
C GLY A 80 -6.10 -14.33 11.40
N ILE A 81 -5.67 -13.59 10.38
CA ILE A 81 -6.02 -13.89 8.98
C ILE A 81 -4.90 -14.72 8.35
N SER A 82 -5.29 -15.85 7.76
CA SER A 82 -4.37 -16.82 7.16
C SER A 82 -4.31 -16.77 5.63
N THR A 83 -5.26 -16.11 4.96
CA THR A 83 -5.30 -16.03 3.49
C THR A 83 -5.37 -14.59 3.01
N LEU A 84 -4.61 -14.28 1.94
CA LEU A 84 -4.60 -12.94 1.36
C LEU A 84 -5.97 -12.57 0.78
N GLN A 85 -6.70 -13.55 0.26
CA GLN A 85 -8.05 -13.37 -0.28
C GLN A 85 -9.03 -12.85 0.76
N SER A 86 -8.94 -13.32 2.01
CA SER A 86 -9.78 -12.83 3.11
C SER A 86 -9.32 -11.48 3.64
N TYR A 87 -8.05 -11.12 3.46
CA TYR A 87 -7.52 -9.81 3.83
C TYR A 87 -7.94 -8.71 2.84
N LYS A 88 -8.04 -9.06 1.56
CA LYS A 88 -8.36 -8.13 0.47
C LYS A 88 -9.77 -7.57 0.63
N GLY A 89 -9.89 -6.24 0.68
CA GLY A 89 -11.17 -5.56 0.84
C GLY A 89 -11.81 -5.68 2.23
N ALA A 90 -11.12 -6.28 3.20
CA ALA A 90 -11.64 -6.45 4.56
C ALA A 90 -11.63 -5.16 5.40
N GLN A 91 -10.94 -4.11 4.92
CA GLN A 91 -10.88 -2.78 5.58
C GLN A 91 -10.50 -2.85 7.07
N ILE A 92 -9.47 -3.63 7.41
CA ILE A 92 -9.04 -3.87 8.80
C ILE A 92 -8.11 -2.75 9.27
N PHE A 93 -8.62 -1.53 9.15
CA PHE A 93 -7.93 -0.29 9.48
C PHE A 93 -8.90 0.64 10.21
N GLU A 94 -8.34 1.52 11.03
CA GLU A 94 -9.04 2.67 11.59
C GLU A 94 -8.40 3.92 10.98
N ALA A 95 -9.24 4.80 10.43
CA ALA A 95 -8.79 6.09 9.96
C ALA A 95 -8.75 7.07 11.14
N LEU A 96 -7.68 7.85 11.23
CA LEU A 96 -7.53 8.90 12.23
C LEU A 96 -7.23 10.21 11.51
N GLY A 97 -8.02 11.25 11.79
CA GLY A 97 -7.81 12.58 11.22
C GLY A 97 -8.30 12.74 9.78
N LEU A 98 -9.13 11.83 9.27
CA LEU A 98 -9.81 12.00 7.97
C LEU A 98 -11.25 12.43 8.19
N ASP A 99 -11.69 13.44 7.43
CA ASP A 99 -13.07 13.89 7.44
C ASP A 99 -14.03 12.81 6.93
N GLU A 100 -15.27 12.88 7.42
CA GLU A 100 -16.33 11.94 7.07
C GLU A 100 -16.64 11.95 5.56
N SER A 101 -16.50 13.10 4.89
CA SER A 101 -16.67 13.18 3.43
C SER A 101 -15.66 12.33 2.66
N VAL A 102 -14.42 12.25 3.14
CA VAL A 102 -13.35 11.43 2.55
C VAL A 102 -13.62 9.96 2.80
N ILE A 103 -13.98 9.61 4.05
CA ILE A 103 -14.32 8.23 4.44
C ILE A 103 -15.53 7.73 3.63
N ALA A 104 -16.61 8.50 3.59
CA ALA A 104 -17.84 8.10 2.90
C ALA A 104 -17.63 7.87 1.40
N ARG A 105 -16.76 8.68 0.77
CA ARG A 105 -16.50 8.57 -0.67
C ARG A 105 -15.49 7.48 -1.02
N SER A 106 -14.43 7.32 -0.23
CA SER A 106 -13.25 6.53 -0.63
C SER A 106 -13.03 5.27 0.22
N PHE A 107 -13.50 5.26 1.47
CA PHE A 107 -13.22 4.23 2.47
C PHE A 107 -14.48 3.82 3.24
N ALA A 108 -15.63 3.79 2.55
CA ALA A 108 -16.92 3.55 3.16
C ALA A 108 -16.93 2.26 3.99
N GLY A 109 -17.31 2.37 5.26
CA GLY A 109 -17.26 1.28 6.24
C GLY A 109 -16.08 1.34 7.21
N THR A 110 -15.07 2.18 6.94
CA THR A 110 -13.91 2.37 7.84
C THR A 110 -14.30 3.25 9.03
N ALA A 111 -13.91 2.82 10.25
CA ALA A 111 -14.08 3.63 11.44
C ALA A 111 -13.18 4.88 11.40
N SER A 112 -13.75 6.06 11.67
CA SER A 112 -13.01 7.31 11.86
C SER A 112 -13.59 8.07 13.05
N ARG A 113 -12.99 7.87 14.23
CA ARG A 113 -13.49 8.46 15.49
C ARG A 113 -13.05 9.91 15.66
N ILE A 114 -11.92 10.27 15.07
CA ILE A 114 -11.35 11.61 15.09
C ILE A 114 -11.41 12.13 13.66
N LYS A 115 -12.31 13.08 13.41
CA LYS A 115 -12.42 13.77 12.12
C LYS A 115 -11.20 14.66 11.88
N GLY A 116 -10.97 15.05 10.64
CA GLY A 116 -9.88 15.96 10.32
C GLY A 116 -9.92 16.45 8.88
N VAL A 117 -8.89 16.13 8.11
CA VAL A 117 -8.67 16.71 6.79
C VAL A 117 -9.66 16.21 5.76
N GLY A 118 -10.19 17.15 4.97
CA GLY A 118 -11.02 16.87 3.80
C GLY A 118 -10.20 16.81 2.50
N PHE A 119 -10.89 16.64 1.38
CA PHE A 119 -10.25 16.56 0.06
C PHE A 119 -9.43 17.81 -0.32
N GLU A 120 -9.86 19.00 0.10
CA GLU A 120 -9.15 20.24 -0.21
C GLU A 120 -7.75 20.26 0.42
N MET A 121 -7.66 19.94 1.71
CA MET A 121 -6.37 19.89 2.41
C MET A 121 -5.48 18.76 1.86
N LEU A 122 -6.05 17.58 1.58
CA LEU A 122 -5.32 16.48 0.95
C LEU A 122 -4.75 16.87 -0.42
N ALA A 123 -5.50 17.64 -1.21
CA ALA A 123 -5.04 18.15 -2.49
C ALA A 123 -3.91 19.18 -2.33
N LEU A 124 -4.02 20.08 -1.34
CA LEU A 124 -2.95 21.03 -1.02
C LEU A 124 -1.66 20.33 -0.58
N ASP A 125 -1.76 19.32 0.30
CA ASP A 125 -0.62 18.53 0.74
C ASP A 125 0.05 17.79 -0.43
N ALA A 126 -0.75 17.22 -1.33
CA ALA A 126 -0.24 16.56 -2.53
C ALA A 126 0.47 17.55 -3.47
N LEU A 127 -0.05 18.78 -3.63
CA LEU A 127 0.58 19.82 -4.43
C LEU A 127 1.85 20.37 -3.80
N ALA A 128 1.93 20.45 -2.46
CA ALA A 128 3.13 20.91 -1.77
C ALA A 128 4.33 19.96 -1.96
N LEU A 129 4.07 18.68 -2.24
CA LEU A 129 5.08 17.66 -2.51
C LEU A 129 5.47 17.56 -4.00
N HIS A 130 4.72 18.23 -4.90
CA HIS A 130 4.93 18.21 -6.35
C HIS A 130 6.01 19.20 -6.79
#